data_AF-A0A7S2WMN4-F1
#
_entry.id   AF-A0A7S2WMN4-F1
#
_cell.length_a   1.000
_cell.length_b   1.000
_cell.length_c   1.000
_cell.angle_alpha   90.00
_cell.angle_beta   90.00
_cell.angle_gamma   90.00
#
_symmetry.space_group_name_H-M   'P 1'
#
loop_
_entity.id
_entity.type
_entity.pdbx_description
1 polymer ?
#
loop_
_entity_poly.entity_id
_entity_poly.type
_entity_poly.pdbx_seq_one_letter_code
_entity_poly.pdbx_strand_id
1 'polypeptide(L)'
;GKAFLLMENLTRDFEKPCIMDIKIGRKRRPDYLMNKRKRESYVGTKIPFGFCVPGLGSYHGKEKKQYIIRDKKFGLGLNENNIDQLLQLYLDPETDIEAAVFLCNIFISKLKDLFAMYNKQTDFHL
;
A
#
# COMPACT_ATOMS: atom_id res chain seq x y z
N GLY A 1 12.27 13.65 27.90
CA GLY A 1 10.97 14.05 27.30
C GLY A 1 10.72 13.26 26.03
N LYS A 2 9.47 13.22 25.54
CA LYS A 2 9.15 12.59 24.25
C LYS A 2 9.50 13.55 23.11
N ALA A 3 10.17 13.05 22.07
CA ALA A 3 10.41 13.78 20.83
C ALA A 3 9.36 13.37 19.78
N PHE A 4 8.93 14.32 18.96
CA PHE A 4 7.97 14.10 17.87
C PHE A 4 8.49 14.75 16.59
N LEU A 5 8.11 14.20 15.44
CA LEU A 5 8.41 14.79 14.14
C LEU A 5 7.18 15.57 13.66
N LEU A 6 7.37 16.85 13.33
CA LEU A 6 6.36 17.65 12.66
C LEU A 6 6.48 17.42 11.15
N MET A 7 5.41 16.91 10.53
CA MET A 7 5.35 16.66 9.09
C MET A 7 4.08 17.29 8.51
N GLU A 8 4.11 17.55 7.21
CA GLU A 8 2.93 17.94 6.45
C GLU A 8 1.84 16.86 6.55
N ASN A 9 0.57 17.30 6.64
CA ASN A 9 -0.57 16.41 6.53
C ASN A 9 -0.99 16.25 5.06
N LEU A 10 -0.55 15.15 4.44
CA LEU A 10 -0.82 14.83 3.03
C LEU A 10 -2.29 14.62 2.68
N THR A 11 -3.19 14.54 3.67
CA THR A 11 -4.62 14.31 3.43
C THR A 11 -5.50 15.52 3.76
N ARG A 12 -4.90 16.67 4.12
CA ARG A 12 -5.62 17.85 4.64
C ARG A 12 -6.72 18.33 3.70
N ASP A 13 -6.42 18.41 2.40
CA ASP A 13 -7.32 19.02 1.41
C ASP A 13 -8.23 18.01 0.71
N PHE A 14 -8.20 16.75 1.17
CA PHE A 14 -9.09 15.71 0.67
C PHE A 14 -10.33 15.64 1.55
N GLU A 15 -11.51 15.76 0.95
CA GLU A 15 -12.78 15.61 1.68
C GLU A 15 -12.96 14.20 2.23
N LYS A 16 -12.59 13.20 1.42
CA LYS A 16 -12.72 11.76 1.70
C LYS A 16 -11.44 11.02 1.24
N PRO A 17 -10.30 11.20 1.93
CA PRO A 17 -9.05 10.60 1.51
C PRO A 17 -9.13 9.07 1.54
N CYS A 18 -8.75 8.42 0.44
CA CYS A 18 -8.53 6.98 0.36
C CYS A 18 -7.03 6.69 0.50
N ILE A 19 -6.64 5.92 1.51
CA ILE A 19 -5.24 5.71 1.89
C ILE A 19 -4.90 4.22 1.80
N MET A 20 -3.74 3.88 1.26
CA MET A 20 -3.19 2.54 1.27
C MET A 20 -1.72 2.60 1.66
N ASP A 21 -1.35 1.90 2.74
CA ASP A 21 0.05 1.72 3.12
C ASP A 21 0.61 0.52 2.35
N ILE A 22 1.70 0.73 1.61
CA ILE A 22 2.45 -0.33 0.93
C ILE A 22 3.88 -0.33 1.46
N LYS A 23 4.31 -1.49 1.96
CA LYS A 23 5.70 -1.72 2.36
C LYS A 23 6.43 -2.49 1.26
N ILE A 24 7.35 -1.81 0.60
CA ILE A 24 8.19 -2.35 -0.47
C ILE A 24 9.37 -3.13 0.16
N GLY A 25 9.83 -4.19 -0.51
CA GLY A 25 10.96 -5.02 -0.13
C GLY A 25 10.59 -6.49 0.15
N ARG A 26 11.35 -7.39 -0.50
CA ARG A 26 11.26 -8.87 -0.37
C ARG A 26 11.84 -9.36 0.96
N LYS A 27 12.99 -8.81 1.38
CA LYS A 27 13.64 -9.17 2.65
C LYS A 27 13.09 -8.32 3.80
N ARG A 28 12.90 -8.92 4.98
CA ARG A 28 12.86 -8.16 6.23
C ARG A 28 14.31 -7.97 6.71
N ARG A 29 14.55 -6.97 7.55
CA ARG A 29 15.85 -6.57 8.14
C ARG A 29 16.86 -7.73 8.33
N PRO A 30 18.19 -7.47 8.28
CA PRO A 30 19.23 -8.50 8.41
C PRO A 30 18.96 -9.51 9.53
N ASP A 31 19.16 -10.79 9.20
CA ASP A 31 18.71 -11.96 9.96
C ASP A 31 19.29 -12.04 11.39
N TYR A 32 20.37 -11.31 11.68
CA TYR A 32 21.06 -11.28 12.98
C TYR A 32 20.22 -10.70 14.14
N LEU A 33 19.13 -9.97 13.88
CA LEU A 33 18.28 -9.37 14.92
C LEU A 33 17.02 -10.19 15.27
N MET A 34 16.81 -11.36 14.65
CA MET A 34 15.58 -12.11 14.84
C MET A 34 15.73 -13.24 15.87
N ASN A 35 15.50 -12.91 17.14
CA ASN A 35 15.07 -13.90 18.12
C ASN A 35 13.75 -14.52 17.64
N LYS A 36 13.80 -15.84 17.38
CA LYS A 36 12.74 -16.68 16.79
C LYS A 36 11.37 -16.47 17.46
N ARG A 37 10.54 -15.61 16.88
CA ARG A 37 9.09 -15.76 16.91
C ARG A 37 8.65 -15.79 15.46
N LYS A 38 7.88 -16.81 15.07
CA LYS A 38 7.17 -16.93 13.79
C LYS A 38 6.28 -15.68 13.63
N ARG A 39 6.87 -14.55 13.25
CA ARG A 39 6.18 -13.29 13.06
C ARG A 39 5.36 -13.44 11.79
N GLU A 40 4.04 -13.49 11.95
CA GLU A 40 3.02 -13.31 10.90
C GLU A 40 3.62 -12.53 9.73
N SER A 41 3.93 -13.28 8.69
CA SER A 41 4.77 -12.83 7.60
C SER A 41 3.90 -12.77 6.36
N TYR A 42 3.90 -11.61 5.71
CA TYR A 42 3.27 -11.36 4.41
C TYR A 42 3.97 -12.17 3.29
N VAL A 43 4.20 -13.46 3.49
CA VAL A 43 4.95 -14.34 2.59
C VAL A 43 4.26 -14.43 1.24
N GLY A 44 2.93 -14.50 1.23
CA GLY A 44 2.12 -14.55 0.01
C GLY A 44 2.29 -13.34 -0.91
N THR A 45 2.80 -12.20 -0.42
CA THR A 45 3.02 -11.01 -1.25
C THR A 45 4.49 -10.59 -1.31
N LYS A 46 5.24 -10.66 -0.21
CA LYS A 46 6.66 -10.27 -0.19
C LYS A 46 7.54 -11.16 -1.03
N ILE A 47 7.29 -12.47 -1.04
CA ILE A 47 8.11 -13.40 -1.82
C ILE A 47 7.85 -13.27 -3.32
N PRO A 48 6.60 -13.36 -3.81
CA PRO A 48 6.32 -13.28 -5.23
C PRO A 48 6.37 -11.85 -5.79
N PHE A 49 5.95 -10.84 -5.02
CA PHE A 49 5.80 -9.47 -5.54
C PHE A 49 6.75 -8.44 -4.92
N GLY A 50 7.47 -8.79 -3.86
CA GLY A 50 8.39 -7.86 -3.21
C GLY A 50 7.71 -6.71 -2.47
N PHE A 51 6.43 -6.82 -2.11
CA PHE A 51 5.75 -5.84 -1.25
C PHE A 51 4.72 -6.49 -0.33
N CYS A 52 4.14 -5.72 0.60
CA CYS A 52 2.92 -6.10 1.31
C CYS A 52 2.07 -4.88 1.67
N VAL A 53 0.80 -5.11 2.01
CA VAL A 53 -0.17 -4.06 2.40
C VAL A 53 -0.54 -4.20 3.87
N PRO A 54 -0.04 -3.35 4.78
CA PRO A 54 -0.37 -3.44 6.20
C PRO A 54 -1.76 -2.90 6.54
N GLY A 55 -2.30 -2.02 5.70
CA GLY A 55 -3.64 -1.49 5.85
C GLY A 55 -4.04 -0.60 4.69
N LEU A 56 -5.35 -0.47 4.51
CA LEU A 56 -5.96 0.46 3.57
C LEU A 56 -7.30 0.94 4.10
N GLY A 57 -7.70 2.13 3.67
CA GLY A 57 -9.02 2.72 3.87
C GLY A 57 -9.46 3.34 2.55
N SER A 58 -10.54 2.83 1.97
CA SER A 58 -11.14 3.37 0.75
C SER A 58 -12.59 3.72 0.99
N TYR A 59 -13.06 4.77 0.34
CA TYR A 59 -14.42 5.27 0.47
C TYR A 59 -15.19 4.94 -0.80
N HIS A 60 -16.30 4.19 -0.69
CA HIS A 60 -16.99 3.57 -1.83
C HIS A 60 -18.38 4.14 -2.11
N GLY A 61 -18.81 4.05 -3.38
CA GLY A 61 -20.19 4.24 -3.84
C GLY A 61 -20.57 5.66 -4.29
N LYS A 62 -21.57 5.79 -5.18
CA LYS A 62 -22.06 7.09 -5.71
C LYS A 62 -22.63 8.03 -4.63
N GLU A 63 -23.25 7.47 -3.59
CA GLU A 63 -23.78 8.21 -2.42
C GLU A 63 -22.86 8.19 -1.20
N LYS A 64 -21.69 7.52 -1.25
CA LYS A 64 -20.60 7.76 -0.31
C LYS A 64 -21.03 7.65 1.18
N LYS A 65 -21.37 6.45 1.69
CA LYS A 65 -21.88 6.32 3.08
C LYS A 65 -20.89 5.80 4.13
N GLN A 66 -19.84 5.07 3.75
CA GLN A 66 -18.84 4.59 4.72
C GLN A 66 -17.48 4.25 4.11
N TYR A 67 -16.46 4.23 4.97
CA TYR A 67 -15.13 3.72 4.65
C TYR A 67 -15.07 2.20 4.77
N ILE A 68 -14.45 1.57 3.79
CA ILE A 68 -13.98 0.19 3.89
C ILE A 68 -12.56 0.23 4.42
N ILE A 69 -12.39 -0.27 5.65
CA ILE A 69 -11.08 -0.39 6.28
C ILE A 69 -10.64 -1.85 6.22
N ARG A 70 -9.39 -2.07 5.81
CA ARG A 70 -8.72 -3.37 5.94
C ARG A 70 -7.44 -3.18 6.72
N ASP A 71 -7.22 -4.12 7.63
CA ASP A 71 -6.11 -4.11 8.56
C ASP A 71 -5.02 -5.11 8.13
N LYS A 72 -4.10 -5.34 9.05
CA LYS A 72 -3.02 -6.30 8.87
C LYS A 72 -3.50 -7.72 8.54
N LYS A 73 -4.66 -8.17 9.06
CA LYS A 73 -5.15 -9.53 8.80
C LYS A 73 -5.53 -9.72 7.34
N PHE A 74 -6.18 -8.71 6.75
CA PHE A 74 -6.47 -8.71 5.32
C PHE A 74 -5.18 -8.82 4.50
N GLY A 75 -4.20 -7.96 4.77
CA GLY A 75 -2.93 -7.98 4.04
C GLY A 75 -2.16 -9.30 4.17
N LEU A 76 -2.25 -9.98 5.31
CA LEU A 76 -1.65 -11.31 5.52
C LEU A 76 -2.32 -12.40 4.68
N GLY A 77 -3.60 -12.24 4.32
CA GLY A 77 -4.35 -13.17 3.47
C GLY A 77 -4.11 -13.00 1.97
N LEU A 78 -3.45 -11.91 1.56
CA LEU A 78 -3.13 -11.67 0.15
C LEU A 78 -2.03 -12.63 -0.35
N ASN A 79 -2.21 -13.10 -1.57
CA ASN A 79 -1.35 -14.03 -2.28
C ASN A 79 -1.53 -13.89 -3.80
N GLU A 80 -0.82 -14.70 -4.57
CA GLU A 80 -0.82 -14.64 -6.04
C GLU A 80 -2.21 -14.79 -6.68
N ASN A 81 -3.13 -15.51 -6.03
CA ASN A 81 -4.45 -15.80 -6.58
C ASN A 81 -5.52 -14.75 -6.25
N ASN A 82 -5.23 -13.80 -5.35
CA ASN A 82 -6.23 -12.82 -4.88
C ASN A 82 -5.69 -11.40 -4.74
N ILE A 83 -4.48 -11.14 -5.26
CA ILE A 83 -3.85 -9.83 -5.15
C ILE A 83 -4.62 -8.74 -5.91
N ASP A 84 -5.38 -9.10 -6.94
CA ASP A 84 -6.25 -8.24 -7.71
C ASP A 84 -7.38 -7.62 -6.88
N GLN A 85 -7.86 -8.34 -5.86
CA GLN A 85 -8.88 -7.84 -4.92
C GLN A 85 -8.43 -6.56 -4.21
N LEU A 86 -7.11 -6.38 -4.03
CA LEU A 86 -6.55 -5.16 -3.46
C LEU A 86 -6.92 -3.92 -4.27
N LEU A 87 -6.73 -3.99 -5.59
CA LEU A 87 -6.97 -2.87 -6.49
C LEU A 87 -8.46 -2.64 -6.72
N GLN A 88 -9.25 -3.73 -6.81
CA GLN A 88 -10.71 -3.62 -6.84
C GLN A 88 -11.23 -2.87 -5.60
N LEU A 89 -10.71 -3.22 -4.41
CA LEU A 89 -11.12 -2.59 -3.17
C LEU A 89 -10.63 -1.14 -3.05
N TYR A 90 -9.47 -0.81 -3.57
CA TYR A 90 -8.91 0.53 -3.41
C TYR A 90 -9.46 1.52 -4.45
N LEU A 91 -9.64 1.08 -5.69
CA LEU A 91 -10.07 1.94 -6.81
C LEU A 91 -11.58 1.98 -7.05
N ASP A 92 -12.34 1.02 -6.50
CA ASP A 92 -13.81 0.96 -6.63
C ASP A 92 -14.33 1.04 -8.09
N PRO A 93 -13.82 0.20 -9.01
CA PRO A 93 -14.20 0.26 -10.42
C PRO A 93 -15.68 -0.07 -10.69
N GLU A 94 -16.33 -0.81 -9.78
CA GLU A 94 -17.76 -1.12 -9.87
C GLU A 94 -18.64 0.13 -9.76
N THR A 95 -18.19 1.14 -9.00
CA THR A 95 -18.91 2.40 -8.83
C THR A 95 -18.67 3.34 -10.02
N ASP A 96 -17.42 3.46 -10.47
CA ASP A 96 -17.00 4.32 -11.57
C ASP A 96 -15.73 3.79 -12.23
N ILE A 97 -15.91 3.00 -13.30
CA ILE A 97 -14.81 2.37 -14.02
C ILE A 97 -13.91 3.40 -14.73
N GLU A 98 -14.46 4.50 -15.23
CA GLU A 98 -13.69 5.52 -15.95
C GLU A 98 -12.75 6.24 -14.99
N ALA A 99 -13.25 6.64 -13.82
CA ALA A 99 -12.43 7.21 -12.76
C ALA A 99 -11.37 6.22 -12.26
N ALA A 100 -11.73 4.95 -12.05
CA ALA A 100 -10.79 3.92 -11.62
C ALA A 100 -9.66 3.71 -12.64
N VAL A 101 -9.96 3.64 -13.93
CA VAL A 101 -8.96 3.53 -15.01
C VAL A 101 -8.07 4.77 -15.06
N PHE A 102 -8.65 5.97 -14.96
CA PHE A 102 -7.89 7.22 -14.92
C PHE A 102 -6.90 7.26 -13.75
N LEU A 103 -7.36 6.92 -12.54
CA LEU A 103 -6.50 6.85 -11.35
C LEU A 103 -5.42 5.77 -11.49
N CYS A 104 -5.75 4.61 -12.04
CA CYS A 104 -4.80 3.54 -12.31
C CYS A 104 -3.65 4.01 -13.20
N ASN A 105 -3.96 4.76 -14.27
CA ASN A 105 -2.94 5.34 -15.14
C ASN A 105 -2.04 6.34 -14.41
N ILE A 106 -2.59 7.17 -13.52
CA ILE A 106 -1.80 8.07 -12.67
C ILE A 106 -0.87 7.28 -11.74
N PHE A 107 -1.37 6.22 -11.10
CA PHE A 107 -0.56 5.35 -10.24
C PHE A 107 0.60 4.73 -11.01
N ILE A 108 0.33 4.17 -12.20
CA ILE A 108 1.36 3.56 -13.05
C ILE A 108 2.42 4.59 -13.43
N SER A 109 2.02 5.81 -13.81
CA SER A 109 2.96 6.89 -14.13
C SER A 109 3.86 7.22 -12.94
N LYS A 110 3.28 7.46 -11.75
CA LYS A 110 4.05 7.79 -10.55
C LYS A 110 4.97 6.66 -10.11
N LEU A 111 4.54 5.40 -10.24
CA LEU A 111 5.38 4.24 -9.93
C LEU A 111 6.55 4.10 -10.91
N LYS A 112 6.36 4.41 -12.20
CA LYS A 112 7.45 4.46 -13.18
C LYS A 112 8.47 5.54 -12.85
N ASP A 113 8.02 6.71 -12.43
CA ASP A 113 8.90 7.80 -12.01
C ASP A 113 9.71 7.41 -10.77
N LEU A 114 9.04 6.84 -9.76
CA LEU A 114 9.66 6.31 -8.56
C LEU A 114 10.72 5.25 -8.90
N PHE A 115 10.37 4.28 -9.76
CA PHE A 115 11.27 3.23 -10.19
C PHE A 115 12.50 3.78 -10.95
N ALA A 116 12.29 4.74 -11.85
CA ALA A 116 13.37 5.39 -12.58
C ALA A 116 14.32 6.14 -11.64
N MET A 117 13.80 6.78 -10.59
CA MET A 117 14.60 7.43 -9.56
C MET A 117 15.44 6.41 -8.77
N TYR A 118 14.82 5.33 -8.27
CA TYR A 118 15.54 4.32 -7.47
C TYR A 118 16.62 3.56 -8.26
N ASN A 119 16.47 3.42 -9.58
CA ASN A 119 17.49 2.81 -10.42
C ASN A 119 18.73 3.69 -10.65
N LYS A 120 18.63 5.00 -10.40
CA LYS A 120 19.73 5.96 -10.59
C LYS A 120 20.41 6.34 -9.27
N GLN A 121 19.64 6.47 -8.20
CA GLN A 121 20.18 6.82 -6.89
C GLN A 121 21.00 5.66 -6.32
N THR A 122 22.13 5.95 -5.68
CA THR A 122 22.99 4.93 -5.05
C THR A 122 23.29 5.22 -3.58
N ASP A 123 22.84 6.36 -3.07
CA ASP A 123 23.21 6.88 -1.75
C ASP A 123 22.33 6.32 -0.62
N PHE A 124 21.06 5.98 -0.92
CA PHE A 124 20.10 5.54 0.08
C PHE A 124 19.65 4.09 -0.16
N HIS A 125 19.60 3.33 0.93
CA HIS A 125 18.99 2.01 0.98
C HIS A 125 17.86 2.06 2.01
N LEU A 126 16.63 1.81 1.56
CA LEU A 126 15.41 1.90 2.36
C LEU A 126 14.86 0.51 2.71
#